data_AF-A0A821V252-F1
#
_entry.id   AF-A0A821V252-F1
#
_cell.length_a   1.000
_cell.length_b   1.000
_cell.length_c   1.000
_cell.angle_alpha   90.00
_cell.angle_beta   90.00
_cell.angle_gamma   90.00
#
_symmetry.space_group_name_H-M   'P 1'
#
loop_
_entity.id
_entity.type
_entity.pdbx_description
1 polymer ?
#
loop_
_entity_poly.entity_id
_entity_poly.type
_entity_poly.pdbx_seq_one_letter_code
_entity_poly.pdbx_strand_id
1 'polypeptide(L)'
;MVQEGGAGAVDEGLIAPRRLNNPCLDNSARMDLHRELLFNQRIGKNVLNQKSELQKALTKHKEKQLMNQVKEHRETPELERAIAERARRLEQAEQSHEEIDPATNPTLQEVRARLRHAAPPSPAASAH
;
A
#
# COMPACT_ATOMS: atom_id res chain seq x y z
N MET A 1 -15.13 46.21 30.76
CA MET A 1 -14.97 47.49 31.47
C MET A 1 -14.13 48.38 30.61
N VAL A 2 -14.79 49.22 29.81
CA VAL A 2 -14.15 50.24 28.99
C VAL A 2 -13.89 51.40 29.94
N GLN A 3 -12.64 51.82 30.08
CA GLN A 3 -12.31 53.02 30.83
C GLN A 3 -11.63 54.02 29.90
N GLU A 4 -12.41 55.06 29.61
CA GLU A 4 -12.04 56.45 29.38
C GLU A 4 -11.01 56.74 28.27
N GLY A 5 -11.54 57.23 27.15
CA GLY A 5 -10.85 58.29 26.43
C GLY A 5 -10.82 59.55 27.30
N GLY A 6 -9.75 60.35 27.17
CA GLY A 6 -9.70 61.70 27.72
C GLY A 6 -8.47 61.98 28.56
N ALA A 7 -7.34 62.26 27.91
CA ALA A 7 -6.35 63.18 28.46
C ALA A 7 -5.75 63.94 27.28
N GLY A 8 -6.26 65.16 27.10
CA GLY A 8 -5.76 66.11 26.13
C GLY A 8 -4.30 66.42 26.42
N ALA A 9 -3.50 66.36 25.37
CA ALA A 9 -2.27 67.13 25.34
C ALA A 9 -2.67 68.58 25.11
N VAL A 10 -2.63 69.40 26.15
CA VAL A 10 -2.20 70.80 26.03
C VAL A 10 -1.47 71.20 27.32
N ASP A 11 -0.29 70.62 27.50
CA ASP A 11 0.86 71.32 28.07
C ASP A 11 1.95 71.22 26.99
N GLU A 12 2.48 72.35 26.56
CA GLU A 12 3.14 72.54 25.27
C GLU A 12 4.39 71.65 25.08
N GLY A 13 4.34 70.70 24.13
CA GLY A 13 5.54 70.14 23.50
C GLY A 13 5.96 68.72 23.90
N LEU A 14 5.34 68.08 24.91
CA LEU A 14 5.68 66.71 25.28
C LEU A 14 4.64 65.70 24.76
N ILE A 15 5.05 64.87 23.80
CA ILE A 15 4.27 63.69 23.38
C ILE A 15 4.35 62.64 24.49
N ALA A 16 3.26 62.44 25.22
CA ALA A 16 3.16 61.38 26.21
C ALA A 16 3.32 59.99 25.54
N PRO A 17 4.07 59.05 26.15
CA PRO A 17 4.16 57.67 25.65
C PRO A 17 2.76 57.05 25.54
N ARG A 18 2.35 56.69 24.32
CA ARG A 18 1.10 55.97 24.07
C ARG A 18 1.37 54.49 23.89
N ARG A 19 0.52 53.66 24.52
CA ARG A 19 0.50 52.23 24.21
C ARG A 19 -0.05 52.06 22.79
N LEU A 20 0.77 51.50 21.90
CA LEU A 20 0.34 51.13 20.56
C LEU A 20 -0.60 49.91 20.64
N ASN A 21 -1.68 49.94 19.86
CA ASN A 21 -2.56 48.79 19.71
C ASN A 21 -1.80 47.62 19.12
N ASN A 22 -1.94 46.44 19.73
CA ASN A 22 -1.34 45.22 19.21
C ASN A 22 -2.33 44.57 18.23
N PRO A 23 -2.05 44.61 16.91
CA PRO A 23 -2.95 44.04 15.91
C PRO A 23 -3.13 42.53 16.05
N CYS A 24 -2.23 41.84 16.77
CA CYS A 24 -2.35 40.41 17.05
C CYS A 24 -3.44 40.09 18.08
N LEU A 25 -3.78 41.05 18.93
CA LEU A 25 -4.85 40.93 19.93
C LEU A 25 -6.22 41.35 19.37
N ASP A 26 -6.21 42.25 18.38
CA ASP A 26 -7.44 42.73 17.73
C ASP A 26 -8.03 41.70 16.75
N ASN A 27 -7.22 40.79 16.21
CA ASN A 27 -7.65 39.73 15.29
C ASN A 27 -8.00 38.42 16.03
N SER A 28 -9.29 38.21 16.30
CA SER A 28 -9.81 37.00 16.96
C SER A 28 -9.45 35.71 16.22
N ALA A 29 -9.62 35.68 14.89
CA ALA A 29 -9.32 34.50 14.08
C ALA A 29 -7.85 34.06 14.20
N ARG A 30 -6.92 35.03 14.27
CA ARG A 30 -5.50 34.75 14.50
C ARG A 30 -5.24 34.22 15.92
N MET A 31 -5.91 34.76 16.93
CA MET A 31 -5.78 34.27 18.31
C MET A 31 -6.31 32.85 18.46
N ASP A 32 -7.44 32.54 17.82
CA ASP A 32 -8.04 31.21 17.85
C ASP A 32 -7.15 30.18 17.15
N LEU A 33 -6.62 30.52 15.97
CA LEU A 33 -5.63 29.69 15.27
C LEU A 33 -4.38 29.45 16.13
N HIS A 34 -3.86 30.50 16.80
CA HIS A 34 -2.70 30.36 17.67
C HIS A 34 -2.97 29.42 18.85
N ARG A 35 -4.15 29.52 19.48
CA ARG A 35 -4.59 28.64 20.56
C ARG A 35 -4.69 27.19 20.10
N GLU A 36 -5.26 26.96 18.92
CA GLU A 36 -5.41 25.62 18.34
C GLU A 36 -4.04 24.99 18.03
N LEU A 37 -3.13 25.75 17.41
CA LEU A 37 -1.78 25.28 17.09
C LEU A 37 -0.98 24.91 18.36
N LEU A 38 -1.05 25.74 19.41
CA LEU A 38 -0.43 25.44 20.70
C LEU A 38 -1.04 24.19 21.36
N PHE A 39 -2.36 24.03 21.26
CA PHE A 39 -3.04 22.83 21.76
C PHE A 39 -2.57 21.58 21.01
N ASN A 40 -2.50 21.63 19.69
CA ASN A 40 -2.03 20.52 18.87
C ASN A 40 -0.57 20.17 19.16
N GLN A 41 0.31 21.17 19.37
CA GLN A 41 1.69 20.94 19.80
C GLN A 41 1.76 20.27 21.17
N ARG A 42 0.95 20.72 22.14
CA ARG A 42 0.89 20.13 23.49
C ARG A 42 0.44 18.66 23.48
N ILE A 43 -0.52 18.33 22.62
CA ILE A 43 -1.04 16.95 22.49
C ILE A 43 -0.15 16.09 21.57
N GLY A 44 0.84 16.69 20.87
CA GLY A 44 1.70 15.98 19.92
C GLY A 44 1.02 15.66 18.59
N LYS A 45 -0.06 16.36 18.23
CA LYS A 45 -0.76 16.20 16.95
C LYS A 45 -0.09 17.07 15.88
N ASN A 46 0.57 16.44 14.91
CA ASN A 46 1.16 17.13 13.77
C ASN A 46 0.11 17.43 12.69
N VAL A 47 -0.31 18.68 12.53
CA VAL A 47 -1.34 19.07 11.53
C VAL A 47 -0.83 19.12 10.10
N LEU A 48 0.48 19.26 9.87
CA LEU A 48 1.07 19.39 8.53
C LEU A 48 1.20 18.05 7.79
N ASN A 49 1.39 16.95 8.53
CA ASN A 49 1.75 15.66 7.95
C ASN A 49 0.73 14.55 8.23
N GLN A 50 -0.48 14.89 8.67
CA GLN A 50 -1.54 13.91 8.90
C GLN A 50 -2.39 13.72 7.64
N LYS A 51 -2.41 12.49 7.13
CA LYS A 51 -3.53 12.02 6.29
C LYS A 51 -4.82 12.24 7.07
N SER A 52 -5.86 12.77 6.43
CA SER A 52 -7.18 12.91 7.07
C SER A 52 -7.67 11.56 7.60
N GLU A 53 -8.54 11.56 8.61
CA GLU A 53 -9.14 10.31 9.13
C GLU A 53 -9.81 9.50 8.00
N LEU A 54 -10.45 10.20 7.05
CA LEU A 54 -10.99 9.60 5.82
C LEU A 54 -9.91 8.90 4.99
N GLN A 55 -8.78 9.56 4.74
CA GLN A 55 -7.67 8.95 3.98
C GLN A 55 -7.10 7.72 4.69
N LYS A 56 -6.96 7.77 6.03
CA LYS A 56 -6.52 6.60 6.83
C LYS A 56 -7.53 5.44 6.73
N ALA A 57 -8.82 5.73 6.76
CA ALA A 57 -9.86 4.72 6.60
C ALA A 57 -9.84 4.10 5.21
N LEU A 58 -9.70 4.92 4.16
CA LEU A 58 -9.60 4.43 2.78
C LEU A 58 -8.34 3.58 2.55
N THR A 59 -7.18 3.97 3.10
CA THR A 59 -5.96 3.15 2.98
C THR A 59 -6.14 1.80 3.67
N LYS A 60 -6.69 1.78 4.90
CA LYS A 60 -6.98 0.53 5.62
C LYS A 60 -7.95 -0.36 4.86
N HIS A 61 -8.97 0.23 4.22
CA HIS A 61 -9.93 -0.52 3.42
C HIS A 61 -9.27 -1.15 2.18
N LYS A 62 -8.45 -0.37 1.45
CA LYS A 62 -7.70 -0.88 0.28
C LYS A 62 -6.73 -2.00 0.67
N GLU A 63 -5.98 -1.83 1.76
CA GLU A 63 -5.07 -2.85 2.30
C GLU A 63 -5.83 -4.13 2.66
N LYS A 64 -7.00 -4.01 3.30
CA LYS A 64 -7.84 -5.16 3.64
C LYS A 64 -8.35 -5.89 2.40
N GLN A 65 -8.78 -5.17 1.37
CA GLN A 65 -9.20 -5.77 0.10
C GLN A 65 -8.07 -6.53 -0.58
N LEU A 66 -6.88 -5.94 -0.63
CA LEU A 66 -5.71 -6.59 -1.22
C LEU A 66 -5.33 -7.86 -0.42
N MET A 67 -5.32 -7.79 0.90
CA MET A 67 -5.04 -8.96 1.75
C MET A 67 -6.06 -10.09 1.56
N ASN A 68 -7.33 -9.76 1.34
CA ASN A 68 -8.36 -10.76 1.05
C ASN A 68 -8.14 -11.41 -0.32
N GLN A 69 -7.82 -10.62 -1.36
CA GLN A 69 -7.50 -11.16 -2.69
C GLN A 69 -6.27 -12.08 -2.66
N VAL A 70 -5.23 -11.67 -1.91
CA VAL A 70 -4.03 -12.51 -1.74
C VAL A 70 -4.33 -13.79 -0.97
N LYS A 71 -5.23 -13.75 0.02
CA LYS A 71 -5.67 -14.96 0.74
C LYS A 71 -6.47 -15.89 -0.16
N GLU A 72 -7.41 -15.38 -0.94
CA GLU A 72 -8.17 -16.17 -1.92
C GLU A 72 -7.25 -16.82 -2.96
N HIS A 73 -6.20 -16.12 -3.41
CA HIS A 73 -5.19 -16.70 -4.32
C HIS A 73 -4.19 -17.65 -3.64
N ARG A 74 -4.03 -17.60 -2.30
CA ARG A 74 -3.16 -18.52 -1.55
C ARG A 74 -3.82 -19.85 -1.24
N GLU A 75 -5.15 -19.90 -1.18
CA GLU A 75 -5.89 -21.14 -1.25
C GLU A 75 -5.58 -21.73 -2.63
N THR A 76 -4.63 -22.68 -2.70
CA THR A 76 -4.20 -23.31 -3.97
C THR A 76 -5.44 -23.62 -4.81
N PRO A 77 -5.62 -22.95 -5.96
CA PRO A 77 -6.82 -23.16 -6.77
C PRO A 77 -6.93 -24.66 -7.07
N GLU A 78 -8.15 -25.17 -7.10
CA GLU A 78 -8.44 -26.61 -7.21
C GLU A 78 -7.66 -27.26 -8.38
N LEU A 79 -7.45 -26.49 -9.45
CA LEU A 79 -6.64 -26.87 -10.60
C LEU A 79 -5.15 -27.09 -10.25
N GLU A 80 -4.52 -26.19 -9.48
CA GLU A 80 -3.13 -26.34 -9.05
C GLU A 80 -2.96 -27.59 -8.16
N ARG A 81 -3.92 -27.86 -7.26
CA ARG A 81 -3.92 -29.10 -6.48
C ARG A 81 -4.01 -30.34 -7.37
N ALA A 82 -4.91 -30.34 -8.36
CA ALA A 82 -5.08 -31.45 -9.28
C ALA A 82 -3.82 -31.68 -10.15
N ILE A 83 -3.15 -30.61 -10.60
CA ILE A 83 -1.89 -30.69 -11.33
C ILE A 83 -0.79 -31.29 -10.45
N ALA A 84 -0.65 -30.81 -9.20
CA ALA A 84 0.35 -31.32 -8.26
C ALA A 84 0.11 -32.80 -7.92
N GLU A 85 -1.15 -33.21 -7.73
CA GLU A 85 -1.49 -34.61 -7.50
C GLU A 85 -1.15 -35.49 -8.71
N ARG A 86 -1.47 -35.02 -9.93
CA ARG A 86 -1.14 -35.74 -11.16
C ARG A 86 0.37 -35.86 -11.36
N ALA A 87 1.14 -34.80 -11.09
CA ALA A 87 2.59 -34.84 -11.15
C ALA A 87 3.16 -35.87 -10.17
N ARG A 88 2.67 -35.90 -8.92
CA ARG A 88 3.09 -36.90 -7.93
C ARG A 88 2.79 -38.33 -8.37
N ARG A 89 1.64 -38.57 -9.01
CA ARG A 89 1.28 -39.90 -9.55
C ARG A 89 2.19 -40.32 -10.70
N LEU A 90 2.60 -39.38 -11.57
CA LEU A 90 3.54 -39.65 -12.65
C LEU A 90 4.93 -40.01 -12.14
N GLU A 91 5.48 -39.26 -11.18
CA GLU A 91 6.78 -39.58 -10.56
C GLU A 91 6.79 -40.98 -9.91
N GLN A 92 5.70 -41.36 -9.24
CA GLN A 92 5.56 -42.70 -8.66
C GLN A 92 5.48 -43.79 -9.73
N ALA A 93 4.79 -43.53 -10.84
CA ALA A 93 4.70 -44.47 -11.96
C ALA A 93 6.05 -44.64 -12.67
N GLU A 94 6.80 -43.55 -12.87
CA GLU A 94 8.15 -43.57 -13.46
C GLU A 94 9.14 -44.36 -12.59
N GLN A 95 9.06 -44.23 -11.26
CA GLN A 95 9.89 -45.03 -10.34
C GLN A 95 9.57 -46.53 -10.38
N SER A 96 8.37 -46.91 -10.80
CA SER A 96 7.93 -48.31 -10.92
C SER A 96 8.13 -48.91 -12.32
N HIS A 97 8.54 -48.11 -13.30
CA HIS A 97 8.71 -48.56 -14.68
C HIS A 97 10.09 -49.21 -14.86
N GLU A 98 10.13 -50.53 -14.99
CA GLU A 98 11.31 -51.24 -15.50
C GLU A 98 11.61 -50.77 -16.93
N GLU A 99 12.88 -50.47 -17.22
CA GLU A 99 13.37 -50.11 -18.56
C GLU A 99 12.93 -51.17 -19.58
N ILE A 100 11.89 -50.86 -20.36
CA ILE A 100 11.45 -51.73 -21.47
C ILE A 100 12.55 -51.67 -22.53
N ASP A 101 13.31 -52.76 -22.63
CA ASP A 101 14.38 -52.91 -23.63
C ASP A 101 13.85 -52.53 -25.02
N PRO A 102 14.49 -51.58 -25.73
CA PRO A 102 14.07 -51.14 -27.06
C PRO A 102 13.95 -52.29 -28.07
N ALA A 103 14.57 -53.45 -27.84
CA ALA A 103 14.39 -54.65 -28.67
C ALA A 103 13.00 -55.32 -28.52
N THR A 104 12.25 -55.02 -27.46
CA THR A 104 11.02 -55.74 -27.08
C THR A 104 9.76 -55.28 -27.81
N ASN A 105 9.75 -54.07 -28.40
CA ASN A 105 8.54 -53.53 -29.05
C ASN A 105 8.85 -52.70 -30.32
N PRO A 106 8.95 -53.33 -31.50
CA PRO A 106 9.30 -52.66 -32.75
C PRO A 106 8.24 -51.64 -33.21
N THR A 107 6.97 -51.89 -32.92
CA THR A 107 5.85 -50.97 -33.19
C THR A 107 5.99 -49.65 -32.45
N LEU A 108 6.54 -49.69 -31.24
CA LEU A 108 6.75 -48.52 -30.39
C LEU A 108 7.86 -47.61 -30.93
N GLN A 109 8.90 -48.20 -31.54
CA GLN A 109 9.96 -47.43 -32.20
C GLN A 109 9.42 -46.67 -33.41
N GLU A 110 8.57 -47.31 -34.23
CA GLU A 110 7.99 -46.70 -35.42
C GLU A 110 7.06 -45.53 -35.06
N VAL A 111 6.22 -45.70 -34.03
CA VAL A 111 5.35 -44.64 -33.51
C VAL A 111 6.16 -43.47 -32.95
N ARG A 112 7.23 -43.73 -32.18
CA ARG A 112 8.15 -42.68 -31.68
C ARG A 112 8.83 -41.91 -32.81
N ALA A 113 9.28 -42.59 -33.86
CA ALA A 113 9.91 -41.94 -35.01
C ALA A 113 8.93 -40.98 -35.72
N ARG A 114 7.67 -41.40 -35.92
CA ARG A 114 6.62 -40.56 -36.51
C ARG A 114 6.26 -39.35 -35.63
N LEU A 115 6.21 -39.53 -34.31
CA LEU A 115 5.89 -38.46 -33.35
C LEU A 115 6.97 -37.36 -33.25
N ARG A 116 8.26 -37.70 -33.40
CA ARG A 116 9.36 -36.71 -33.39
C ARG A 116 9.20 -35.62 -34.45
N HIS A 117 8.57 -35.95 -35.59
CA HIS A 117 8.33 -34.99 -36.66
C HIS A 117 7.04 -34.17 -36.48
N ALA A 118 6.19 -34.53 -35.52
CA ALA A 118 4.91 -33.88 -35.25
C ALA A 118 4.92 -32.99 -33.99
N ALA A 119 6.01 -33.01 -33.21
CA ALA A 119 6.12 -32.22 -31.99
C ALA A 119 6.32 -30.72 -32.31
N PRO A 120 5.48 -29.80 -31.79
CA PRO A 120 5.74 -28.37 -31.90
C PRO A 120 7.03 -28.01 -31.14
N PRO A 121 7.77 -26.96 -31.58
CA PRO A 121 8.99 -26.54 -30.91
C PRO A 121 8.67 -26.16 -29.46
N SER A 122 9.28 -26.89 -28.51
CA SER A 122 9.23 -26.57 -27.09
C SER A 122 9.75 -25.14 -26.89
N PRO A 123 9.02 -24.23 -26.22
CA PRO A 123 9.57 -22.93 -25.87
C PRO A 123 10.69 -23.18 -24.86
N ALA A 124 11.92 -23.10 -25.33
CA ALA A 124 13.11 -23.12 -24.51
C ALA A 124 12.93 -22.14 -23.34
N ALA A 125 13.22 -22.63 -22.14
CA ALA A 125 13.24 -21.87 -20.90
C ALA A 125 13.88 -20.49 -21.10
N SER A 126 13.05 -19.44 -21.15
CA SER A 126 13.51 -18.07 -20.96
C SER A 126 13.75 -17.87 -19.48
N ALA A 127 14.99 -18.15 -19.06
CA ALA A 127 15.57 -17.59 -17.86
C ALA A 127 15.84 -16.11 -18.10
N HIS A 128 15.14 -15.23 -17.36
CA HIS A 128 15.56 -13.87 -17.04
C HIS A 128 14.85 -13.40 -15.78
#